data_AF-A0A6A6P119-F1
#
_entry.id   AF-A0A6A6P119-F1
#
_cell.length_a   1.000
_cell.length_b   1.000
_cell.length_c   1.000
_cell.angle_alpha   90.00
_cell.angle_beta   90.00
_cell.angle_gamma   90.00
#
_symmetry.space_group_name_H-M   'P 1'
#
loop_
_entity.id
_entity.type
_entity.pdbx_description
1 polymer ?
#
loop_
_entity_poly.entity_id
_entity_poly.type
_entity_poly.pdbx_seq_one_letter_code
_entity_poly.pdbx_strand_id
1 'polypeptide(L)'
;MARPSEDWSGFAGLSPESDKYKRIKLVLSSANFKHLKKCAIDSRRRHQRNLPPDIDCGINVTQFATGFHNLVLKLTFSDNINWIARIPCRTIDNNTKTSLLSEIATMNIVRQRTSIPIPRIFEFEISIDGPFGYPYILMEYLGGRKLDNGLARSIPRQYHTKAAKQFANVFAELQNLTFSRIGRLWCGETVDQPVEIIPMEWHHSPGPLETSLEYFYNERQGENRKIVALYPNNADWLTACWVLKTVLAHIVIEDRVRGPFPLCHLDLHFGNLLFDDEYNLTGVIDWSNAQAAPIEQLSVCPELVIFPVLSEEQNRPIVEFKKLVIQFVKEMENKKSKKEEKRKGKTPPLGQQQGNMEQSQHLTPLSTYMASESAELMHRQSMASPKGSLWAAKRVAKLIYGEHITWEQLRKVYGCMPLL
;
A
#
# COMPACT_ATOMS: atom_id res chain seq x y z
N MET A 1 1.73 -22.27 14.93
CA MET A 1 1.81 -21.25 13.87
C MET A 1 3.07 -21.48 13.07
N ALA A 2 2.91 -21.77 11.78
CA ALA A 2 4.01 -21.84 10.83
C ALA A 2 4.84 -20.54 10.86
N ARG A 3 6.17 -20.67 10.75
CA ARG A 3 7.07 -19.50 10.75
C ARG A 3 7.30 -19.10 9.30
N PRO A 4 6.96 -17.86 8.87
CA PRO A 4 7.16 -17.44 7.49
C PRO A 4 8.60 -17.60 6.97
N SER A 5 9.61 -17.69 7.85
CA SER A 5 10.99 -17.99 7.50
C SER A 5 11.28 -19.42 7.02
N GLU A 6 10.42 -20.39 7.32
CA GLU A 6 10.63 -21.80 6.96
C GLU A 6 10.69 -21.99 5.44
N ASP A 7 9.94 -21.19 4.68
CA ASP A 7 9.89 -21.22 3.21
C ASP A 7 10.91 -20.29 2.53
N TRP A 8 11.84 -19.71 3.30
CA TRP A 8 12.82 -18.77 2.75
C TRP A 8 13.90 -19.49 1.95
N SER A 9 13.83 -19.32 0.64
CA SER A 9 14.64 -20.05 -0.34
C SER A 9 16.04 -19.46 -0.58
N GLY A 10 16.36 -18.32 0.04
CA GLY A 10 17.63 -17.64 -0.17
C GLY A 10 17.84 -17.29 -1.65
N PHE A 11 18.91 -17.84 -2.24
CA PHE A 11 19.22 -17.60 -3.66
C PHE A 11 18.43 -18.45 -4.65
N ALA A 12 17.74 -19.51 -4.22
CA ALA A 12 17.14 -20.47 -5.17
C ALA A 12 16.05 -19.85 -6.06
N GLY A 13 15.43 -18.74 -5.63
CA GLY A 13 14.45 -17.98 -6.42
C GLY A 13 15.01 -16.83 -7.27
N LEU A 14 16.33 -16.69 -7.38
CA LEU A 14 16.97 -15.56 -8.07
C LEU A 14 17.84 -16.02 -9.24
N SER A 15 17.71 -15.38 -10.40
CA SER A 15 18.65 -15.57 -11.51
C SER A 15 20.03 -15.01 -11.12
N PRO A 16 21.12 -15.81 -11.25
CA PRO A 16 22.49 -15.38 -10.93
C PRO A 16 22.95 -14.13 -11.70
N GLU A 17 22.44 -13.92 -12.90
CA GLU A 17 22.79 -12.81 -13.78
C GLU A 17 22.08 -11.51 -13.39
N SER A 18 21.00 -11.61 -12.62
CA SER A 18 20.19 -10.45 -12.22
C SER A 18 20.95 -9.49 -11.33
N ASP A 19 20.73 -8.18 -11.51
CA ASP A 19 21.33 -7.15 -10.66
C ASP A 19 20.93 -7.32 -9.19
N LYS A 20 19.72 -7.81 -8.93
CA LYS A 20 19.23 -8.12 -7.60
C LYS A 20 20.07 -9.21 -6.93
N TYR A 21 20.37 -10.30 -7.64
CA TYR A 21 21.25 -11.36 -7.15
C TYR A 21 22.64 -10.80 -6.79
N LYS A 22 23.24 -10.03 -7.71
CA LYS A 22 24.58 -9.43 -7.51
C LYS A 22 24.60 -8.50 -6.30
N ARG A 23 23.58 -7.66 -6.13
CA ARG A 23 23.48 -6.73 -4.99
C ARG A 23 23.31 -7.47 -3.66
N ILE A 24 22.46 -8.49 -3.61
CA ILE A 24 22.29 -9.31 -2.39
C ILE A 24 23.59 -10.02 -2.05
N LYS A 25 24.25 -10.63 -3.04
CA LYS A 25 25.55 -11.28 -2.85
C LYS A 25 26.59 -10.30 -2.31
N LEU A 26 26.63 -9.08 -2.84
CA LEU A 26 27.51 -8.02 -2.33
C LEU A 26 27.23 -7.75 -0.85
N VAL A 27 25.99 -7.41 -0.48
CA VAL A 27 25.59 -7.15 0.91
C VAL A 27 25.98 -8.30 1.84
N LEU A 28 25.66 -9.55 1.46
CA LEU A 28 25.97 -10.71 2.29
C LEU A 28 27.48 -10.96 2.47
N SER A 29 28.31 -10.49 1.52
CA SER A 29 29.77 -10.68 1.55
C SER A 29 30.55 -9.53 2.23
N SER A 30 30.02 -8.31 2.21
CA SER A 30 30.73 -7.11 2.67
C SER A 30 30.15 -6.50 3.96
N ALA A 31 28.88 -6.76 4.28
CA ALA A 31 28.23 -6.12 5.41
C ALA A 31 28.77 -6.64 6.76
N ASN A 32 28.88 -5.76 7.74
CA ASN A 32 29.39 -6.09 9.06
C ASN A 32 28.31 -6.71 9.96
N PHE A 33 27.95 -7.98 9.71
CA PHE A 33 26.92 -8.67 10.49
C PHE A 33 27.23 -8.79 11.99
N LYS A 34 28.51 -8.72 12.39
CA LYS A 34 28.88 -8.64 13.82
C LYS A 34 28.36 -7.34 14.45
N HIS A 35 28.48 -6.22 13.73
CA HIS A 35 27.92 -4.95 14.17
C HIS A 35 26.39 -4.98 14.19
N LEU A 36 25.73 -5.51 13.15
CA LEU A 36 24.26 -5.60 13.12
C LEU A 36 23.70 -6.41 14.30
N LYS A 37 24.33 -7.54 14.62
CA LYS A 37 23.98 -8.36 15.80
C LYS A 37 24.13 -7.58 17.11
N LYS A 38 25.22 -6.83 17.25
CA LYS A 38 25.43 -5.96 18.41
C LYS A 38 24.33 -4.88 18.52
N CYS A 39 24.01 -4.18 17.42
CA CYS A 39 22.93 -3.19 17.42
C CYS A 39 21.58 -3.80 17.81
N ALA A 40 21.29 -5.02 17.34
CA ALA A 40 20.07 -5.72 17.72
C ALA A 40 20.03 -6.03 19.22
N ILE A 41 21.12 -6.55 19.79
CA ILE A 41 21.23 -6.82 21.24
C ILE A 41 21.13 -5.52 22.06
N ASP A 42 21.82 -4.46 21.66
CA ASP A 42 21.79 -3.17 22.35
C ASP A 42 20.39 -2.52 22.26
N SER A 43 19.68 -2.70 21.15
CA SER A 43 18.27 -2.30 21.03
C SER A 43 17.36 -3.15 21.94
N ARG A 44 17.55 -4.47 22.03
CA ARG A 44 16.81 -5.34 22.96
C ARG A 44 16.99 -4.86 24.40
N ARG A 45 18.22 -4.56 24.82
CA ARG A 45 18.56 -4.05 26.16
C ARG A 45 17.90 -2.73 26.49
N ARG A 46 17.77 -1.81 25.52
CA ARG A 46 17.03 -0.55 25.72
C ARG A 46 15.52 -0.76 25.93
N HIS A 47 14.94 -1.75 25.24
CA HIS A 47 13.49 -1.99 25.26
C HIS A 47 13.04 -2.99 26.34
N GLN A 48 13.94 -3.81 26.90
CA GLN A 48 13.64 -4.80 27.94
C GLN A 48 14.73 -4.78 29.02
N ARG A 49 14.36 -4.30 30.22
CA ARG A 49 15.33 -4.08 31.32
C ARG A 49 15.85 -5.36 32.00
N ASN A 50 15.16 -6.49 31.86
CA ASN A 50 15.46 -7.74 32.56
C ASN A 50 16.03 -8.82 31.63
N LEU A 51 16.84 -8.43 30.65
CA LEU A 51 17.44 -9.38 29.71
C LEU A 51 18.64 -10.12 30.33
N PRO A 52 18.81 -11.42 30.04
CA PRO A 52 20.01 -12.16 30.43
C PRO A 52 21.28 -11.45 29.93
N PRO A 53 22.34 -11.36 30.75
CA PRO A 53 23.57 -10.67 30.39
C PRO A 53 24.28 -11.31 29.18
N ASP A 54 24.10 -12.61 29.00
CA ASP A 54 24.65 -13.49 27.96
C ASP A 54 23.74 -13.66 26.74
N ILE A 55 22.73 -12.78 26.55
CA ILE A 55 21.88 -12.85 25.37
C ILE A 55 22.72 -12.76 24.09
N ASP A 56 22.51 -13.73 23.19
CA ASP A 56 23.15 -13.81 21.90
C ASP A 56 22.12 -13.61 20.78
N CYS A 57 22.61 -13.27 19.59
CA CYS A 57 21.80 -13.06 18.39
C CYS A 57 22.44 -13.81 17.22
N GLY A 58 21.70 -14.77 16.64
CA GLY A 58 22.06 -15.49 15.43
C GLY A 58 21.44 -14.86 14.18
N ILE A 59 22.18 -14.88 13.07
CA ILE A 59 21.69 -14.54 11.73
C ILE A 59 22.10 -15.66 10.80
N ASN A 60 21.13 -16.28 10.12
CA ASN A 60 21.41 -17.24 9.06
C ASN A 60 21.41 -16.51 7.71
N VAL A 61 22.60 -16.31 7.13
CA VAL A 61 22.75 -15.60 5.85
C VAL A 61 22.47 -16.47 4.62
N THR A 62 22.25 -17.78 4.79
CA THR A 62 21.86 -18.67 3.68
C THR A 62 20.35 -18.78 3.53
N GLN A 63 19.59 -18.45 4.59
CA GLN A 63 18.14 -18.51 4.62
C GLN A 63 17.56 -17.10 4.75
N PHE A 64 17.17 -16.52 3.61
CA PHE A 64 16.63 -15.17 3.53
C PHE A 64 15.46 -15.10 2.56
N ALA A 65 14.58 -14.12 2.76
CA ALA A 65 13.58 -13.73 1.80
C ALA A 65 14.02 -12.49 1.03
N THR A 66 13.37 -12.25 -0.11
CA THR A 66 13.59 -11.02 -0.87
C THR A 66 12.26 -10.39 -1.26
N GLY A 67 12.13 -9.09 -1.01
CA GLY A 67 11.08 -8.25 -1.59
C GLY A 67 11.52 -7.69 -2.94
N PHE A 68 10.74 -6.78 -3.54
CA PHE A 68 11.12 -6.17 -4.82
C PHE A 68 12.46 -5.40 -4.71
N HIS A 69 12.64 -4.65 -3.62
CA HIS A 69 13.83 -3.84 -3.37
C HIS A 69 14.60 -4.19 -2.09
N ASN A 70 14.27 -5.28 -1.41
CA ASN A 70 14.79 -5.55 -0.06
C ASN A 70 15.32 -6.97 0.10
N LEU A 71 16.45 -7.11 0.79
CA LEU A 71 16.89 -8.33 1.43
C LEU A 71 16.26 -8.39 2.83
N VAL A 72 15.69 -9.54 3.19
CA VAL A 72 15.02 -9.76 4.47
C VAL A 72 15.69 -10.92 5.20
N LEU A 73 16.36 -10.61 6.31
CA LEU A 73 17.05 -11.58 7.15
C LEU A 73 16.34 -11.75 8.49
N LYS A 74 16.40 -12.96 9.03
CA LYS A 74 15.85 -13.29 10.34
C LYS A 74 16.96 -13.24 11.37
N LEU A 75 16.70 -12.56 12.47
CA LEU A 75 17.53 -12.52 13.66
C LEU A 75 16.86 -13.41 14.71
N THR A 76 17.57 -14.39 15.24
CA THR A 76 17.09 -15.28 16.30
C THR A 76 17.89 -15.03 17.56
N PHE A 77 17.24 -14.58 18.63
CA PHE A 77 17.90 -14.40 19.92
C PHE A 77 17.94 -15.70 20.72
N SER A 78 18.89 -15.82 21.65
CA SER A 78 19.03 -17.03 22.50
C SER A 78 17.83 -17.32 23.39
N ASP A 79 16.94 -16.36 23.61
CA ASP A 79 15.66 -16.52 24.32
C ASP A 79 14.46 -16.84 23.39
N ASN A 80 14.74 -17.26 22.15
CA ASN A 80 13.77 -17.64 21.12
C ASN A 80 12.89 -16.50 20.57
N ILE A 81 13.17 -15.25 20.94
CA ILE A 81 12.57 -14.09 20.28
C ILE A 81 13.19 -13.96 18.89
N ASN A 82 12.36 -13.56 17.91
CA ASN A 82 12.81 -13.39 16.52
C ASN A 82 12.53 -11.97 16.04
N TRP A 83 13.49 -11.37 15.35
CA TRP A 83 13.35 -10.09 14.65
C TRP A 83 13.64 -10.26 13.16
N ILE A 84 13.31 -9.23 12.39
CA ILE A 84 13.63 -9.08 10.98
C ILE A 84 14.63 -7.93 10.82
N ALA A 85 15.68 -8.16 10.03
CA ALA A 85 16.47 -7.09 9.42
C ALA A 85 16.06 -6.95 7.96
N ARG A 86 15.55 -5.78 7.58
CA ARG A 86 15.23 -5.41 6.20
C ARG A 86 16.30 -4.46 5.70
N ILE A 87 16.99 -4.87 4.63
CA ILE A 87 18.13 -4.16 4.04
C ILE A 87 17.76 -3.77 2.61
N PRO A 88 17.71 -2.48 2.27
CA PRO A 88 17.44 -2.04 0.92
C PRO A 88 18.54 -2.48 -0.04
N CYS A 89 18.18 -3.22 -1.09
CA CYS A 89 19.08 -3.67 -2.15
C CYS A 89 18.93 -2.81 -3.41
N ARG A 90 19.03 -1.49 -3.23
CA ARG A 90 18.98 -0.48 -4.31
C ARG A 90 20.08 0.56 -4.12
N THR A 91 20.28 1.42 -5.11
CA THR A 91 21.20 2.56 -4.97
C THR A 91 20.68 3.48 -3.87
N ILE A 92 21.54 3.87 -2.93
CA ILE A 92 21.15 4.72 -1.81
C ILE A 92 21.50 6.16 -2.15
N ASP A 93 20.50 6.90 -2.60
CA ASP A 93 20.54 8.36 -2.83
C ASP A 93 19.61 9.08 -1.83
N ASN A 94 19.57 10.41 -1.90
CA ASN A 94 18.73 11.20 -1.00
C ASN A 94 17.25 10.83 -1.12
N ASN A 95 16.76 10.55 -2.32
CA ASN A 95 15.37 10.14 -2.51
C ASN A 95 15.08 8.78 -1.85
N THR A 96 15.98 7.81 -1.99
CA THR A 96 15.89 6.51 -1.32
C THR A 96 15.89 6.65 0.19
N LYS A 97 16.76 7.50 0.74
CA LYS A 97 16.77 7.82 2.18
C LYS A 97 15.43 8.40 2.62
N THR A 98 14.90 9.36 1.85
CA THR A 98 13.58 9.94 2.11
C THR A 98 12.46 8.88 2.08
N SER A 99 12.45 7.99 1.10
CA SER A 99 11.42 6.93 1.03
C SER A 99 11.52 5.95 2.20
N LEU A 100 12.73 5.60 2.67
CA LEU A 100 12.89 4.74 3.85
C LEU A 100 12.39 5.39 5.13
N LEU A 101 12.76 6.65 5.37
CA LEU A 101 12.31 7.42 6.53
C LEU A 101 10.79 7.66 6.47
N SER A 102 10.22 7.85 5.28
CA SER A 102 8.78 7.94 5.08
C SER A 102 8.04 6.62 5.40
N GLU A 103 8.61 5.48 5.00
CA GLU A 103 8.10 4.15 5.36
C GLU A 103 8.09 3.97 6.89
N ILE A 104 9.19 4.32 7.57
CA ILE A 104 9.31 4.21 9.03
C ILE A 104 8.29 5.13 9.73
N ALA A 105 8.17 6.39 9.31
CA ALA A 105 7.20 7.34 9.84
C ALA A 105 5.77 6.81 9.71
N THR A 106 5.45 6.26 8.54
CA THR A 106 4.13 5.69 8.26
C THR A 106 3.82 4.50 9.17
N MET A 107 4.75 3.55 9.29
CA MET A 107 4.59 2.39 10.18
C MET A 107 4.42 2.82 11.63
N ASN A 108 5.17 3.81 12.11
CA ASN A 108 5.01 4.32 13.46
C ASN A 108 3.62 4.94 13.67
N ILE A 109 3.12 5.73 12.72
CA ILE A 109 1.79 6.38 12.80
C ILE A 109 0.68 5.33 12.78
N VAL A 110 0.74 4.36 11.86
CA VAL A 110 -0.24 3.27 11.78
C VAL A 110 -0.29 2.50 13.10
N ARG A 111 0.87 2.11 13.64
CA ARG A 111 0.92 1.35 14.89
C ARG A 111 0.39 2.14 16.09
N GLN A 112 0.64 3.44 16.14
CA GLN A 112 0.21 4.29 17.26
C GLN A 112 -1.29 4.62 17.21
N ARG A 113 -1.87 4.71 16.02
CA ARG A 113 -3.23 5.25 15.82
C ARG A 113 -4.26 4.22 15.37
N THR A 114 -3.84 2.98 15.13
CA THR A 114 -4.70 1.90 14.63
C THR A 114 -4.47 0.61 15.41
N SER A 115 -5.37 -0.35 15.23
CA SER A 115 -5.21 -1.73 15.68
C SER A 115 -4.76 -2.68 14.56
N ILE A 116 -4.47 -2.14 13.36
CA ILE A 116 -3.94 -2.92 12.23
C ILE A 116 -2.65 -3.62 12.69
N PRO A 117 -2.57 -4.96 12.58
CA PRO A 117 -1.37 -5.67 12.98
C PRO A 117 -0.25 -5.38 11.97
N ILE A 118 0.77 -4.63 12.40
CA ILE A 118 1.95 -4.32 11.58
C ILE A 118 3.23 -4.51 12.39
N PRO A 119 4.39 -4.76 11.76
CA PRO A 119 5.64 -4.96 12.49
C PRO A 119 6.01 -3.72 13.31
N ARG A 120 6.37 -3.90 14.58
CA ARG A 120 7.03 -2.84 15.37
C ARG A 120 8.45 -2.59 14.85
N ILE A 121 8.82 -1.34 14.63
CA ILE A 121 10.21 -0.96 14.37
C ILE A 121 10.95 -0.82 15.72
N PHE A 122 12.14 -1.40 15.80
CA PHE A 122 12.98 -1.36 17.01
C PHE A 122 14.21 -0.47 16.86
N GLU A 123 14.80 -0.43 15.67
CA GLU A 123 16.01 0.33 15.36
C GLU A 123 16.15 0.46 13.86
N PHE A 124 16.81 1.51 13.37
CA PHE A 124 17.14 1.64 11.96
C PHE A 124 18.41 2.48 11.77
N GLU A 125 19.06 2.30 10.62
CA GLU A 125 20.16 3.15 10.15
C GLU A 125 19.91 3.42 8.66
N ILE A 126 20.01 4.68 8.25
CA ILE A 126 19.71 5.12 6.87
C ILE A 126 20.98 5.51 6.11
N SER A 127 22.08 5.76 6.83
CA SER A 127 23.38 6.03 6.24
C SER A 127 24.06 4.77 5.72
N ILE A 128 24.85 4.94 4.67
CA ILE A 128 25.78 3.92 4.16
C ILE A 128 27.14 3.99 4.87
N ASP A 129 27.44 5.12 5.52
CA ASP A 129 28.72 5.38 6.18
C ASP A 129 28.78 4.76 7.59
N GLY A 130 27.66 4.19 8.05
CA GLY A 130 27.57 3.52 9.34
C GLY A 130 28.37 2.23 9.40
N PRO A 131 28.70 1.70 10.59
CA PRO A 131 29.62 0.56 10.72
C PRO A 131 29.08 -0.77 10.16
N PHE A 132 27.78 -0.87 9.88
CA PHE A 132 27.19 -2.00 9.14
C PHE A 132 27.54 -1.96 7.64
N GLY A 133 27.73 -0.77 7.08
CA GLY A 133 28.01 -0.50 5.66
C GLY A 133 26.78 -0.38 4.76
N TYR A 134 25.58 -0.53 5.31
CA TYR A 134 24.31 -0.47 4.58
C TYR A 134 23.19 0.11 5.45
N PRO A 135 22.14 0.68 4.84
CA PRO A 135 20.92 1.01 5.57
C PRO A 135 20.21 -0.26 6.02
N TYR A 136 19.54 -0.21 7.16
CA TYR A 136 18.72 -1.32 7.64
C TYR A 136 17.56 -0.84 8.50
N ILE A 137 16.53 -1.66 8.59
CA ILE A 137 15.44 -1.55 9.56
C ILE A 137 15.37 -2.86 10.35
N LEU A 138 15.55 -2.78 11.67
CA LEU A 138 15.27 -3.87 12.61
C LEU A 138 13.84 -3.76 13.10
N MET A 139 13.06 -4.82 12.89
CA MET A 139 11.63 -4.83 13.23
C MET A 139 11.14 -6.18 13.72
N GLU A 140 9.92 -6.18 14.26
CA GLU A 140 9.20 -7.33 14.76
C GLU A 140 9.03 -8.41 13.70
N TYR A 141 9.32 -9.64 14.08
CA TYR A 141 8.96 -10.81 13.29
C TYR A 141 7.49 -11.16 13.56
N LEU A 142 6.63 -10.97 12.56
CA LEU A 142 5.24 -11.38 12.66
C LEU A 142 5.08 -12.86 12.28
N GLY A 143 4.26 -13.58 13.04
CA GLY A 143 3.84 -14.94 12.71
C GLY A 143 2.80 -14.96 11.60
N GLY A 144 2.57 -16.15 11.02
CA GLY A 144 1.61 -16.36 9.94
C GLY A 144 2.25 -16.46 8.56
N ARG A 145 1.48 -16.91 7.57
CA ARG A 145 1.92 -17.13 6.20
C ARG A 145 1.21 -16.19 5.23
N LYS A 146 1.89 -15.90 4.12
CA LYS A 146 1.24 -15.32 2.94
C LYS A 146 0.33 -16.36 2.31
N LEU A 147 -0.71 -15.89 1.63
CA LEU A 147 -1.52 -16.76 0.76
C LEU A 147 -0.94 -16.71 -0.66
N ASP A 148 -1.34 -17.64 -1.52
CA ASP A 148 -0.70 -17.78 -2.84
C ASP A 148 -1.55 -17.27 -4.01
N ASN A 149 -2.89 -17.20 -3.85
CA ASN A 149 -3.80 -16.96 -4.97
C ASN A 149 -5.01 -16.10 -4.59
N GLY A 150 -4.78 -15.04 -3.81
CA GLY A 150 -5.82 -14.11 -3.39
C GLY A 150 -6.70 -14.63 -2.24
N LEU A 151 -7.25 -13.71 -1.46
CA LEU A 151 -7.97 -14.02 -0.21
C LEU A 151 -9.17 -14.95 -0.48
N ALA A 152 -10.04 -14.60 -1.41
CA ALA A 152 -11.28 -15.32 -1.65
C ALA A 152 -11.09 -16.77 -2.15
N ARG A 153 -9.96 -17.07 -2.80
CA ARG A 153 -9.66 -18.40 -3.35
C ARG A 153 -8.82 -19.25 -2.40
N SER A 154 -7.87 -18.63 -1.71
CA SER A 154 -6.97 -19.34 -0.79
C SER A 154 -7.61 -19.59 0.58
N ILE A 155 -8.56 -18.75 1.01
CA ILE A 155 -9.25 -18.91 2.29
C ILE A 155 -10.46 -19.85 2.10
N PRO A 156 -10.61 -20.93 2.90
CA PRO A 156 -11.79 -21.78 2.88
C PRO A 156 -13.08 -21.01 3.18
N ARG A 157 -14.17 -21.38 2.50
CA ARG A 157 -15.45 -20.65 2.56
C ARG A 157 -15.98 -20.40 3.98
N GLN A 158 -15.78 -21.36 4.90
CA GLN A 158 -16.19 -21.23 6.29
C GLN A 158 -15.52 -20.06 7.04
N TYR A 159 -14.34 -19.60 6.59
CA TYR A 159 -13.61 -18.48 7.18
C TYR A 159 -13.83 -17.16 6.42
N HIS A 160 -14.57 -17.14 5.31
CA HIS A 160 -14.76 -15.93 4.48
C HIS A 160 -15.35 -14.77 5.27
N THR A 161 -16.41 -15.00 6.04
CA THR A 161 -17.05 -13.95 6.86
C THR A 161 -16.06 -13.34 7.86
N LYS A 162 -15.24 -14.17 8.50
CA LYS A 162 -14.21 -13.73 9.46
C LYS A 162 -13.13 -12.90 8.76
N ALA A 163 -12.54 -13.44 7.70
CA ALA A 163 -11.48 -12.79 6.94
C ALA A 163 -11.96 -11.49 6.30
N ALA A 164 -13.15 -11.47 5.69
CA ALA A 164 -13.76 -10.28 5.11
C ALA A 164 -13.97 -9.18 6.17
N LYS A 165 -14.40 -9.54 7.38
CA LYS A 165 -14.56 -8.59 8.49
C LYS A 165 -13.23 -8.01 8.96
N GLN A 166 -12.18 -8.85 9.09
CA GLN A 166 -10.83 -8.38 9.44
C GLN A 166 -10.27 -7.46 8.36
N PHE A 167 -10.47 -7.80 7.09
CA PHE A 167 -10.03 -6.97 5.97
C PHE A 167 -10.80 -5.65 5.86
N ALA A 168 -12.12 -5.68 6.08
CA ALA A 168 -12.93 -4.47 6.22
C ALA A 168 -12.47 -3.58 7.38
N ASN A 169 -11.97 -4.15 8.48
CA ASN A 169 -11.41 -3.37 9.59
C ASN A 169 -10.15 -2.61 9.16
N VAL A 170 -9.30 -3.20 8.32
CA VAL A 170 -8.13 -2.50 7.74
C VAL A 170 -8.58 -1.28 6.94
N PHE A 171 -9.56 -1.43 6.05
CA PHE A 171 -10.12 -0.29 5.29
C PHE A 171 -10.74 0.76 6.21
N ALA A 172 -11.50 0.34 7.21
CA ALA A 172 -12.16 1.24 8.15
C ALA A 172 -11.15 2.05 8.98
N GLU A 173 -10.04 1.45 9.40
CA GLU A 173 -9.01 2.16 10.15
C GLU A 173 -8.16 3.08 9.27
N LEU A 174 -7.77 2.62 8.07
CA LEU A 174 -7.06 3.44 7.09
C LEU A 174 -7.86 4.66 6.64
N GLN A 175 -9.15 4.51 6.33
CA GLN A 175 -9.99 5.64 5.92
C GLN A 175 -10.12 6.72 7.02
N ASN A 176 -9.88 6.37 8.28
CA ASN A 176 -9.97 7.27 9.42
C ASN A 176 -8.65 7.96 9.77
N LEU A 177 -7.53 7.49 9.21
CA LEU A 177 -6.22 8.13 9.33
C LEU A 177 -6.06 9.17 8.23
N THR A 178 -6.57 10.38 8.47
CA THR A 178 -6.65 11.41 7.43
C THR A 178 -5.63 12.54 7.57
N PHE A 179 -5.30 13.15 6.44
CA PHE A 179 -4.37 14.27 6.29
C PHE A 179 -4.96 15.35 5.38
N SER A 180 -4.39 16.55 5.45
CA SER A 180 -4.86 17.74 4.72
C SER A 180 -4.36 17.83 3.28
N ARG A 181 -3.31 17.09 2.93
CA ARG A 181 -2.69 17.08 1.60
C ARG A 181 -2.36 15.65 1.17
N ILE A 182 -2.18 15.47 -0.12
CA ILE A 182 -1.80 14.21 -0.74
C ILE A 182 -0.27 14.14 -0.86
N GLY A 183 0.33 13.08 -0.31
CA GLY A 183 1.77 12.90 -0.32
C GLY A 183 2.29 11.92 0.72
N ARG A 184 3.60 11.75 0.75
CA ARG A 184 4.32 10.86 1.66
C ARG A 184 4.33 11.45 3.07
N LEU A 185 4.25 10.60 4.08
CA LEU A 185 4.36 11.02 5.48
C LEU A 185 5.84 11.17 5.83
N TRP A 186 6.19 12.23 6.55
CA TRP A 186 7.55 12.54 6.97
C TRP A 186 7.57 13.03 8.42
N CYS A 187 8.56 12.60 9.20
CA CYS A 187 8.72 13.00 10.60
C CYS A 187 10.18 13.40 10.91
N GLY A 188 10.89 13.98 9.95
CA GLY A 188 12.31 14.32 10.08
C GLY A 188 13.25 13.13 9.96
N GLU A 189 14.56 13.40 9.98
CA GLU A 189 15.62 12.38 9.87
C GLU A 189 15.66 11.42 11.08
N THR A 190 15.23 11.92 12.24
CA THR A 190 15.14 11.18 13.51
C THR A 190 13.79 10.49 13.72
N VAL A 191 12.81 10.74 12.85
CA VAL A 191 11.46 10.13 12.88
C VAL A 191 10.70 10.38 14.20
N ASP A 192 10.96 11.52 14.83
CA ASP A 192 10.34 11.97 16.08
C ASP A 192 9.65 13.34 15.95
N GLN A 193 9.77 13.99 14.80
CA GLN A 193 9.12 15.27 14.53
C GLN A 193 7.62 15.09 14.23
N PRO A 194 6.81 16.15 14.36
CA PRO A 194 5.43 16.13 13.92
C PRO A 194 5.29 15.71 12.45
N VAL A 195 4.18 15.03 12.13
CA VAL A 195 3.94 14.57 10.76
C VAL A 195 3.80 15.74 9.79
N GLU A 196 4.64 15.71 8.76
CA GLU A 196 4.58 16.56 7.59
C GLU A 196 4.18 15.69 6.39
N ILE A 197 3.42 16.28 5.46
CA ILE A 197 3.16 15.66 4.16
C ILE A 197 4.15 16.25 3.17
N ILE A 198 4.98 15.40 2.57
CA ILE A 198 5.99 15.77 1.57
C ILE A 198 5.59 15.26 0.17
N PRO A 199 6.17 15.78 -0.93
CA PRO A 199 5.85 15.34 -2.28
C PRO A 199 6.05 13.83 -2.49
N MET A 200 5.25 13.28 -3.41
CA MET A 200 5.35 11.89 -3.84
C MET A 200 6.60 11.69 -4.68
N GLU A 201 7.17 10.48 -4.63
CA GLU A 201 8.40 10.15 -5.36
C GLU A 201 8.24 10.33 -6.89
N TRP A 202 7.11 9.90 -7.44
CA TRP A 202 6.82 10.02 -8.87
C TRP A 202 6.33 11.42 -9.29
N HIS A 203 6.10 12.33 -8.34
CA HIS A 203 5.61 13.69 -8.60
C HIS A 203 6.17 14.69 -7.58
N HIS A 204 7.46 14.97 -7.70
CA HIS A 204 8.19 15.86 -6.79
C HIS A 204 7.78 17.33 -6.94
N SER A 205 7.27 17.75 -8.11
CA SER A 205 6.81 19.11 -8.36
C SER A 205 5.72 19.18 -9.43
N PRO A 206 4.58 19.84 -9.19
CA PRO A 206 4.17 20.40 -7.89
C PRO A 206 3.79 19.31 -6.88
N GLY A 207 4.16 19.48 -5.62
CA GLY A 207 3.76 18.58 -4.54
C GLY A 207 4.05 19.20 -3.18
N PRO A 208 3.44 18.74 -2.08
CA PRO A 208 2.29 17.83 -2.00
C PRO A 208 1.06 18.32 -2.78
N LEU A 209 0.14 17.44 -3.16
CA LEU A 209 -1.05 17.84 -3.93
C LEU A 209 -2.22 18.22 -3.02
N GLU A 210 -3.15 19.03 -3.55
CA GLU A 210 -4.31 19.52 -2.80
C GLU A 210 -5.63 18.85 -3.20
N THR A 211 -5.67 18.19 -4.35
CA THR A 211 -6.90 17.60 -4.87
C THR A 211 -6.74 16.21 -5.47
N SER A 212 -7.81 15.40 -5.39
CA SER A 212 -7.89 14.10 -6.06
C SER A 212 -7.74 14.23 -7.57
N LEU A 213 -8.26 15.32 -8.16
CA LEU A 213 -8.14 15.57 -9.59
C LEU A 213 -6.68 15.77 -10.01
N GLU A 214 -5.90 16.58 -9.28
CA GLU A 214 -4.46 16.76 -9.53
C GLU A 214 -3.73 15.42 -9.45
N TYR A 215 -4.04 14.60 -8.45
CA TYR A 215 -3.42 13.29 -8.27
C TYR A 215 -3.62 12.40 -9.50
N PHE A 216 -4.88 12.15 -9.87
CA PHE A 216 -5.18 11.23 -10.96
C PHE A 216 -4.80 11.80 -12.31
N TYR A 217 -4.90 13.11 -12.50
CA TYR A 217 -4.45 13.77 -13.72
C TYR A 217 -2.94 13.63 -13.91
N ASN A 218 -2.13 13.94 -12.90
CA ASN A 218 -0.68 13.87 -13.01
C ASN A 218 -0.18 12.44 -13.20
N GLU A 219 -0.76 11.48 -12.48
CA GLU A 219 -0.48 10.05 -12.66
C GLU A 219 -0.81 9.61 -14.11
N ARG A 220 -2.01 9.95 -14.59
CA ARG A 220 -2.45 9.60 -15.95
C ARG A 220 -1.58 10.22 -17.03
N GLN A 221 -1.17 11.48 -16.86
CA GLN A 221 -0.28 12.15 -17.81
C GLN A 221 1.11 11.50 -17.82
N GLY A 222 1.64 11.11 -16.66
CA GLY A 222 2.88 10.35 -16.56
C GLY A 222 2.82 9.02 -17.33
N GLU A 223 1.75 8.25 -17.13
CA GLU A 223 1.54 6.99 -17.84
C GLU A 223 1.34 7.19 -19.34
N ASN A 224 0.56 8.20 -19.74
CA ASN A 224 0.32 8.50 -21.15
C ASN A 224 1.62 8.88 -21.88
N ARG A 225 2.53 9.63 -21.25
CA ARG A 225 3.86 9.93 -21.83
C ARG A 225 4.67 8.64 -22.07
N LYS A 226 4.62 7.68 -21.14
CA LYS A 226 5.27 6.37 -21.32
C LYS A 226 4.66 5.59 -22.48
N ILE A 227 3.33 5.59 -22.59
CA ILE A 227 2.60 4.91 -23.69
C ILE A 227 3.00 5.51 -25.04
N VAL A 228 2.95 6.84 -25.17
CA VAL A 228 3.29 7.54 -26.43
C VAL A 228 4.76 7.30 -26.81
N ALA A 229 5.67 7.25 -25.84
CA ALA A 229 7.07 6.92 -26.09
C ALA A 229 7.28 5.47 -26.57
N LEU A 230 6.51 4.51 -26.03
CA LEU A 230 6.57 3.10 -26.43
C LEU A 230 5.92 2.83 -27.79
N TYR A 231 4.88 3.58 -28.14
CA TYR A 231 4.08 3.38 -29.35
C TYR A 231 3.90 4.71 -30.11
N PRO A 232 4.99 5.29 -30.63
CA PRO A 232 4.93 6.58 -31.30
C PRO A 232 4.05 6.53 -32.54
N ASN A 233 3.28 7.61 -32.78
CA ASN A 233 2.41 7.79 -33.94
C ASN A 233 1.37 6.67 -34.16
N ASN A 234 1.01 5.94 -33.10
CA ASN A 234 0.00 4.89 -33.20
C ASN A 234 -1.37 5.37 -32.73
N ALA A 235 -2.32 5.47 -33.68
CA ALA A 235 -3.67 5.98 -33.43
C ALA A 235 -4.44 5.18 -32.37
N ASP A 236 -4.26 3.87 -32.28
CA ASP A 236 -4.93 3.04 -31.27
C ASP A 236 -4.41 3.35 -29.86
N TRP A 237 -3.11 3.53 -29.69
CA TRP A 237 -2.52 3.88 -28.38
C TRP A 237 -2.82 5.31 -27.97
N LEU A 238 -2.86 6.24 -28.94
CA LEU A 238 -3.29 7.61 -28.70
C LEU A 238 -4.78 7.66 -28.28
N THR A 239 -5.62 6.87 -28.94
CA THR A 239 -7.03 6.69 -28.56
C THR A 239 -7.15 6.12 -27.16
N ALA A 240 -6.33 5.12 -26.80
CA ALA A 240 -6.31 4.56 -25.46
C ALA A 240 -5.94 5.59 -24.39
N CYS A 241 -4.96 6.45 -24.64
CA CYS A 241 -4.58 7.53 -23.74
C CYS A 241 -5.74 8.51 -23.50
N TRP A 242 -6.46 8.90 -24.55
CA TRP A 242 -7.63 9.78 -24.45
C TRP A 242 -8.78 9.14 -23.68
N VAL A 243 -9.14 7.90 -24.01
CA VAL A 243 -10.19 7.16 -23.31
C VAL A 243 -9.84 6.97 -21.83
N LEU A 244 -8.59 6.66 -21.47
CA LEU A 244 -8.19 6.56 -20.07
C LEU A 244 -8.14 7.92 -19.38
N LYS A 245 -7.95 9.01 -20.12
CA LYS A 245 -8.02 10.38 -19.58
C LYS A 245 -9.46 10.81 -19.31
N THR A 246 -10.45 10.35 -20.09
CA THR A 246 -11.87 10.66 -19.82
C THR A 246 -12.39 9.95 -18.58
N VAL A 247 -11.83 8.78 -18.21
CA VAL A 247 -12.16 8.07 -16.97
C VAL A 247 -12.02 8.95 -15.72
N LEU A 248 -11.11 9.94 -15.73
CA LEU A 248 -10.87 10.87 -14.62
C LEU A 248 -12.16 11.58 -14.16
N ALA A 249 -13.05 11.93 -15.09
CA ALA A 249 -14.32 12.59 -14.78
C ALA A 249 -15.35 11.65 -14.12
N HIS A 250 -15.15 10.33 -14.20
CA HIS A 250 -16.06 9.32 -13.64
C HIS A 250 -15.58 8.77 -12.29
N ILE A 251 -14.28 8.85 -12.00
CA ILE A 251 -13.71 8.24 -10.80
C ILE A 251 -13.63 9.20 -9.61
N VAL A 252 -13.47 10.50 -9.85
CA VAL A 252 -13.29 11.49 -8.78
C VAL A 252 -14.58 11.67 -8.00
N ILE A 253 -14.50 11.56 -6.67
CA ILE A 253 -15.62 11.84 -5.79
C ILE A 253 -15.67 13.35 -5.53
N GLU A 254 -16.67 14.02 -6.11
CA GLU A 254 -16.79 15.49 -6.09
C GLU A 254 -16.80 16.07 -4.68
N ASP A 255 -17.59 15.49 -3.77
CA ASP A 255 -17.69 15.96 -2.38
C ASP A 255 -16.42 15.71 -1.53
N ARG A 256 -15.46 14.94 -2.05
CA ARG A 256 -14.17 14.61 -1.42
C ARG A 256 -12.96 15.06 -2.22
N VAL A 257 -13.16 15.86 -3.26
CA VAL A 257 -12.08 16.27 -4.18
C VAL A 257 -10.92 16.97 -3.46
N ARG A 258 -11.20 17.67 -2.35
CA ARG A 258 -10.22 18.35 -1.48
C ARG A 258 -9.94 17.59 -0.17
N GLY A 259 -10.26 16.30 -0.14
CA GLY A 259 -10.08 15.44 1.03
C GLY A 259 -11.32 15.38 1.93
N PRO A 260 -11.17 14.92 3.20
CA PRO A 260 -9.91 14.55 3.84
C PRO A 260 -9.23 13.35 3.15
N PHE A 261 -7.89 13.36 3.08
CA PHE A 261 -7.10 12.34 2.38
C PHE A 261 -6.67 11.23 3.34
N PRO A 262 -7.21 10.00 3.24
CA PRO A 262 -6.80 8.91 4.11
C PRO A 262 -5.39 8.41 3.78
N LEU A 263 -4.78 7.68 4.73
CA LEU A 263 -3.61 6.88 4.47
C LEU A 263 -4.00 5.68 3.59
N CYS A 264 -3.35 5.57 2.44
CA CYS A 264 -3.50 4.45 1.52
C CYS A 264 -2.21 3.64 1.49
N HIS A 265 -2.31 2.31 1.61
CA HIS A 265 -1.16 1.40 1.50
C HIS A 265 -0.61 1.32 0.06
N LEU A 266 -1.48 1.47 -0.94
CA LEU A 266 -1.19 1.43 -2.39
C LEU A 266 -0.59 0.11 -2.94
N ASP A 267 -0.42 -0.90 -2.09
CA ASP A 267 0.02 -2.24 -2.48
C ASP A 267 -0.65 -3.31 -1.58
N LEU A 268 -1.93 -3.11 -1.28
CA LEU A 268 -2.67 -3.97 -0.36
C LEU A 268 -3.22 -5.20 -1.10
N HIS A 269 -2.42 -6.25 -1.16
CA HIS A 269 -2.78 -7.54 -1.76
C HIS A 269 -2.34 -8.71 -0.87
N PHE A 270 -2.77 -9.92 -1.20
CA PHE A 270 -2.57 -11.14 -0.42
C PHE A 270 -1.09 -11.45 -0.09
N GLY A 271 -0.15 -10.96 -0.89
CA GLY A 271 1.28 -11.14 -0.68
C GLY A 271 1.86 -10.25 0.42
N ASN A 272 1.13 -9.19 0.77
CA ASN A 272 1.45 -8.25 1.85
C ASN A 272 0.55 -8.46 3.09
N LEU A 273 -0.21 -9.56 3.13
CA LEU A 273 -1.06 -9.96 4.24
C LEU A 273 -0.60 -11.30 4.81
N LEU A 274 -0.48 -11.38 6.13
CA LEU A 274 -0.10 -12.60 6.86
C LEU A 274 -1.29 -13.15 7.62
N PHE A 275 -1.48 -14.47 7.57
CA PHE A 275 -2.54 -15.18 8.26
C PHE A 275 -1.99 -16.34 9.09
N ASP A 276 -2.56 -16.57 10.28
CA ASP A 276 -2.32 -17.80 11.03
C ASP A 276 -3.11 -18.99 10.48
N ASP A 277 -2.99 -20.15 11.14
CA ASP A 277 -3.60 -21.40 10.70
C ASP A 277 -5.14 -21.37 10.78
N GLU A 278 -5.69 -20.48 11.61
CA GLU A 278 -7.12 -20.21 11.77
C GLU A 278 -7.60 -19.00 10.94
N TYR A 279 -6.80 -18.52 9.99
CA TYR A 279 -7.09 -17.38 9.12
C TYR A 279 -7.39 -16.09 9.87
N ASN A 280 -6.78 -15.86 11.03
CA ASN A 280 -6.69 -14.52 11.61
C ASN A 280 -5.64 -13.71 10.84
N LEU A 281 -5.96 -12.47 10.47
CA LEU A 281 -4.96 -11.54 9.97
C LEU A 281 -3.96 -11.20 11.08
N THR A 282 -2.69 -11.60 10.92
CA THR A 282 -1.60 -11.40 11.88
C THR A 282 -0.61 -10.32 11.46
N GLY A 283 -0.67 -9.85 10.21
CA GLY A 283 0.25 -8.83 9.72
C GLY A 283 -0.17 -8.19 8.40
N VAL A 284 0.00 -6.88 8.30
CA VAL A 284 0.03 -6.10 7.06
C VAL A 284 1.45 -5.54 6.91
N ILE A 285 2.13 -5.92 5.82
CA ILE A 285 3.55 -5.65 5.61
C ILE A 285 3.79 -4.84 4.34
N ASP A 286 5.01 -4.34 4.20
CA ASP A 286 5.48 -3.55 3.05
C ASP A 286 4.75 -2.21 2.84
N TRP A 287 4.97 -1.28 3.77
CA TRP A 287 4.41 0.08 3.74
C TRP A 287 5.22 1.05 2.89
N SER A 288 6.10 0.56 2.02
CA SER A 288 7.06 1.39 1.27
C SER A 288 6.42 2.34 0.27
N ASN A 289 5.22 2.03 -0.22
CA ASN A 289 4.44 2.87 -1.14
C ASN A 289 3.34 3.68 -0.44
N ALA A 290 3.21 3.57 0.88
CA ALA A 290 2.09 4.15 1.58
C ALA A 290 2.19 5.68 1.65
N GLN A 291 1.04 6.34 1.48
CA GLN A 291 0.96 7.81 1.45
C GLN A 291 -0.46 8.28 1.77
N ALA A 292 -0.61 9.54 2.19
CA ALA A 292 -1.90 10.19 2.18
C ALA A 292 -2.35 10.36 0.72
N ALA A 293 -3.53 9.84 0.36
CA ALA A 293 -3.98 9.80 -1.03
C ALA A 293 -5.51 10.03 -1.13
N PRO A 294 -6.04 10.23 -2.34
CA PRO A 294 -7.49 10.23 -2.56
C PRO A 294 -8.15 8.96 -2.02
N ILE A 295 -9.34 9.09 -1.40
CA ILE A 295 -10.05 7.94 -0.81
C ILE A 295 -10.36 6.85 -1.84
N GLU A 296 -10.50 7.24 -3.11
CA GLU A 296 -10.69 6.36 -4.26
C GLU A 296 -9.58 5.32 -4.36
N GLN A 297 -8.35 5.64 -3.92
CA GLN A 297 -7.23 4.68 -3.90
C GLN A 297 -7.44 3.53 -2.91
N LEU A 298 -8.24 3.70 -1.84
CA LEU A 298 -8.61 2.57 -0.98
C LEU A 298 -9.46 1.53 -1.70
N SER A 299 -10.15 1.90 -2.79
CA SER A 299 -10.92 0.94 -3.58
C SER A 299 -10.07 0.11 -4.55
N VAL A 300 -8.83 0.53 -4.80
CA VAL A 300 -7.88 -0.20 -5.67
C VAL A 300 -7.28 -1.35 -4.87
N CYS A 301 -8.00 -2.48 -4.87
CA CYS A 301 -7.58 -3.68 -4.16
C CYS A 301 -7.74 -4.92 -5.04
N PRO A 302 -6.63 -5.56 -5.46
CA PRO A 302 -6.67 -6.76 -6.32
C PRO A 302 -7.48 -7.91 -5.72
N GLU A 303 -7.60 -7.99 -4.40
CA GLU A 303 -8.35 -9.04 -3.68
C GLU A 303 -9.87 -8.98 -3.94
N LEU A 304 -10.37 -7.83 -4.40
CA LEU A 304 -11.80 -7.58 -4.56
C LEU A 304 -12.21 -7.48 -6.03
N VAL A 305 -11.33 -7.82 -6.97
CA VAL A 305 -11.60 -7.63 -8.40
C VAL A 305 -11.74 -8.93 -9.16
N ILE A 306 -12.79 -8.98 -10.00
CA ILE A 306 -13.05 -10.07 -10.92
C ILE A 306 -12.04 -10.06 -12.07
N PHE A 307 -11.60 -11.24 -12.50
CA PHE A 307 -10.71 -11.36 -13.64
C PHE A 307 -11.55 -11.64 -14.89
N PRO A 308 -11.56 -10.73 -15.90
CA PRO A 308 -12.44 -10.88 -17.07
C PRO A 308 -12.18 -12.12 -17.94
N VAL A 309 -11.00 -12.74 -17.80
CA VAL A 309 -10.62 -13.96 -18.53
C VAL A 309 -11.24 -15.21 -17.88
N LEU A 310 -11.71 -15.11 -16.64
CA LEU A 310 -12.25 -16.24 -15.88
C LEU A 310 -13.77 -16.33 -16.00
N SER A 311 -14.30 -17.54 -15.86
CA SER A 311 -15.74 -17.79 -15.87
C SER A 311 -16.44 -17.15 -14.66
N GLU A 312 -17.76 -17.01 -14.73
CA GLU A 312 -18.57 -16.53 -13.60
C GLU A 312 -18.37 -17.40 -12.35
N GLU A 313 -18.30 -18.72 -12.51
CA GLU A 313 -18.06 -19.65 -11.42
C GLU A 313 -16.69 -19.44 -10.76
N GLN A 314 -15.65 -19.20 -11.56
CA GLN A 314 -14.29 -18.92 -11.08
C GLN A 314 -14.17 -17.54 -10.40
N ASN A 315 -15.00 -16.58 -10.81
CA ASN A 315 -15.08 -15.25 -10.19
C ASN A 315 -16.04 -15.21 -8.99
N ARG A 316 -16.96 -16.18 -8.85
CA ARG A 316 -18.00 -16.20 -7.80
C ARG A 316 -17.43 -16.04 -6.38
N PRO A 317 -16.34 -16.72 -5.97
CA PRO A 317 -15.77 -16.52 -4.63
C PRO A 317 -15.34 -15.07 -4.38
N ILE A 318 -14.74 -14.41 -5.38
CA ILE A 318 -14.28 -13.02 -5.27
C ILE A 318 -15.48 -12.08 -5.17
N VAL A 319 -16.53 -12.30 -5.96
CA VAL A 319 -17.76 -11.49 -5.91
C VAL A 319 -18.45 -11.61 -4.55
N GLU A 320 -18.58 -12.84 -4.02
CA GLU A 320 -19.15 -13.10 -2.70
C GLU A 320 -18.30 -12.45 -1.59
N PHE A 321 -16.97 -12.59 -1.65
CA PHE A 321 -16.06 -11.99 -0.69
C PHE A 321 -16.09 -10.45 -0.73
N LYS A 322 -16.08 -9.84 -1.93
CA LYS A 322 -16.22 -8.38 -2.11
C LYS A 322 -17.50 -7.85 -1.46
N LYS A 323 -18.63 -8.55 -1.65
CA LYS A 323 -19.91 -8.16 -1.03
C LYS A 323 -19.82 -8.16 0.49
N LEU A 324 -19.21 -9.19 1.09
CA LEU A 324 -18.99 -9.26 2.54
C LEU A 324 -18.10 -8.10 3.04
N VAL A 325 -16.99 -7.81 2.36
CA VAL A 325 -16.09 -6.72 2.73
C VAL A 325 -16.83 -5.38 2.69
N ILE A 326 -17.51 -5.06 1.59
CA ILE A 326 -18.28 -3.81 1.44
C ILE A 326 -19.36 -3.69 2.51
N GLN A 327 -20.07 -4.79 2.80
CA GLN A 327 -21.07 -4.81 3.86
C GLN A 327 -20.46 -4.48 5.23
N PHE A 328 -19.32 -5.10 5.60
CA PHE A 328 -18.68 -4.82 6.87
C PHE A 328 -18.12 -3.39 6.96
N VAL A 329 -17.55 -2.85 5.87
CA VAL A 329 -17.13 -1.43 5.81
C VAL A 329 -18.33 -0.53 6.06
N LYS A 330 -19.46 -0.76 5.39
CA LYS A 330 -20.71 0.00 5.58
C LYS A 330 -21.22 -0.07 7.01
N GLU A 331 -21.19 -1.24 7.64
CA GLU A 331 -21.57 -1.42 9.04
C GLU A 331 -20.66 -0.62 9.99
N MET A 332 -19.36 -0.58 9.73
CA MET A 332 -18.39 0.17 10.52
C MET A 332 -18.58 1.69 10.37
N GLU A 333 -18.80 2.17 9.15
CA GLU A 333 -19.14 3.57 8.86
C GLU A 333 -20.41 4.00 9.60
N ASN A 334 -21.49 3.20 9.49
CA ASN A 334 -22.75 3.48 10.18
C ASN A 334 -22.59 3.51 11.71
N LYS A 335 -21.78 2.60 12.28
CA LYS A 335 -21.49 2.60 13.72
C LYS A 335 -20.72 3.85 14.14
N LYS A 336 -19.80 4.33 13.29
CA LYS A 336 -19.04 5.56 13.53
C LYS A 336 -19.96 6.79 13.50
N SER A 337 -20.78 6.96 12.46
CA SER A 337 -21.73 8.08 12.36
C SER A 337 -22.67 8.15 13.56
N LYS A 338 -23.24 7.01 13.98
CA LYS A 338 -24.08 6.93 15.20
C LYS A 338 -23.33 7.32 16.49
N LYS A 339 -22.04 7.00 16.60
CA LYS A 339 -21.20 7.41 17.76
C LYS A 339 -20.94 8.91 17.74
N GLU A 340 -20.73 9.50 16.58
CA GLU A 340 -20.50 10.94 16.41
C GLU A 340 -21.76 11.77 16.68
N GLU A 341 -22.92 11.33 16.19
CA GLU A 341 -24.21 11.95 16.51
C GLU A 341 -24.49 11.94 18.02
N LYS A 342 -24.25 10.81 18.69
CA LYS A 342 -24.38 10.70 20.16
C LYS A 342 -23.40 11.61 20.92
N ARG A 343 -22.23 11.92 20.35
CA ARG A 343 -21.27 12.87 20.94
C ARG A 343 -21.73 14.32 20.74
N LYS A 344 -22.24 14.67 19.55
CA LYS A 344 -22.77 16.01 19.23
C LYS A 344 -24.04 16.35 20.01
N GLY A 345 -24.86 15.35 20.36
CA GLY A 345 -26.05 15.53 21.22
C GLY A 345 -25.77 15.79 22.71
N LYS A 346 -24.50 15.86 23.14
CA LYS A 346 -24.11 16.29 24.49
C LYS A 346 -23.61 17.73 24.44
N THR A 347 -24.26 18.64 25.16
CA THR A 347 -23.95 20.07 25.21
C THR A 347 -22.46 20.30 25.58
N PRO A 348 -21.70 21.11 24.81
CA PRO A 348 -20.34 21.49 25.21
C PRO A 348 -20.38 22.44 26.42
N PRO A 349 -19.38 22.42 27.33
CA PRO A 349 -19.18 23.51 28.27
C PRO A 349 -18.92 24.82 27.51
N LEU A 350 -19.57 25.91 27.94
CA LEU A 350 -19.40 27.24 27.36
C LEU A 350 -17.92 27.66 27.36
N GLY A 351 -17.40 27.98 26.17
CA GLY A 351 -16.19 28.78 26.02
C GLY A 351 -15.02 28.13 25.31
N GLN A 352 -15.16 27.72 24.05
CA GLN A 352 -14.06 27.74 23.07
C GLN A 352 -14.61 28.13 21.69
N GLN A 353 -14.03 29.18 21.12
CA GLN A 353 -14.44 29.80 19.86
C GLN A 353 -14.40 28.81 18.70
N GLN A 354 -15.54 28.68 18.02
CA GLN A 354 -15.71 27.95 16.77
C GLN A 354 -15.04 28.70 15.64
N GLY A 355 -13.91 28.18 15.16
CA GLY A 355 -13.39 28.45 13.83
C GLY A 355 -13.03 27.12 13.18
N ASN A 356 -13.66 26.81 12.04
CA ASN A 356 -13.40 25.66 11.16
C ASN A 356 -14.09 24.31 11.47
N MET A 357 -15.36 24.29 11.89
CA MET A 357 -16.08 23.01 12.05
C MET A 357 -17.50 22.97 11.44
N GLU A 358 -17.75 23.71 10.37
CA GLU A 358 -19.07 23.72 9.67
C GLU A 358 -19.09 22.96 8.31
N GLN A 359 -18.01 22.33 7.86
CA GLN A 359 -17.98 21.55 6.60
C GLN A 359 -18.08 20.02 6.81
N SER A 360 -18.79 19.57 7.84
CA SER A 360 -19.20 18.15 7.93
C SER A 360 -20.44 17.92 7.03
N GLN A 361 -20.32 18.24 5.74
CA GLN A 361 -21.29 17.78 4.73
C GLN A 361 -21.27 16.24 4.70
N HIS A 362 -22.37 15.62 4.29
CA HIS A 362 -22.50 14.16 4.16
C HIS A 362 -21.54 13.63 3.07
N LEU A 363 -20.26 13.52 3.39
CA LEU A 363 -19.24 13.01 2.47
C LEU A 363 -19.57 11.58 2.05
N THR A 364 -19.44 11.29 0.77
CA THR A 364 -19.71 9.96 0.18
C THR A 364 -18.94 8.87 0.94
N PRO A 365 -19.59 7.85 1.53
CA PRO A 365 -18.89 6.80 2.26
C PRO A 365 -18.01 5.94 1.35
N LEU A 366 -16.92 5.36 1.88
CA LEU A 366 -16.05 4.47 1.10
C LEU A 366 -16.84 3.24 0.63
N SER A 367 -17.70 2.68 1.48
CA SER A 367 -18.54 1.53 1.08
C SER A 367 -19.44 1.83 -0.12
N THR A 368 -20.00 3.05 -0.20
CA THR A 368 -20.81 3.49 -1.33
C THR A 368 -19.97 3.56 -2.60
N TYR A 369 -18.77 4.15 -2.52
CA TYR A 369 -17.87 4.22 -3.68
C TYR A 369 -17.41 2.83 -4.13
N MET A 370 -16.98 1.96 -3.22
CA MET A 370 -16.54 0.58 -3.53
C MET A 370 -17.60 -0.27 -4.22
N ALA A 371 -18.89 0.05 -4.02
CA ALA A 371 -20.02 -0.62 -4.66
C ALA A 371 -20.42 -0.03 -6.02
N SER A 372 -19.82 1.11 -6.42
CA SER A 372 -20.17 1.84 -7.65
C SER A 372 -19.41 1.35 -8.88
N GLU A 373 -19.91 1.71 -10.07
CA GLU A 373 -19.20 1.51 -11.34
C GLU A 373 -17.91 2.35 -11.42
N SER A 374 -17.87 3.50 -10.72
CA SER A 374 -16.68 4.35 -10.63
C SER A 374 -15.49 3.62 -10.00
N ALA A 375 -15.72 2.79 -8.98
CA ALA A 375 -14.64 1.97 -8.40
C ALA A 375 -14.11 0.90 -9.37
N GLU A 376 -14.98 0.35 -10.22
CA GLU A 376 -14.58 -0.59 -11.27
C GLU A 376 -13.71 0.10 -12.34
N LEU A 377 -14.11 1.31 -12.76
CA LEU A 377 -13.31 2.16 -13.64
C LEU A 377 -11.96 2.51 -13.01
N MET A 378 -11.96 2.92 -11.75
CA MET A 378 -10.78 3.28 -10.97
C MET A 378 -9.77 2.14 -10.93
N HIS A 379 -10.21 0.93 -10.62
CA HIS A 379 -9.34 -0.24 -10.60
C HIS A 379 -8.77 -0.57 -11.99
N ARG A 380 -9.61 -0.62 -13.03
CA ARG A 380 -9.17 -0.95 -14.40
C ARG A 380 -8.15 0.05 -14.94
N GLN A 381 -8.35 1.33 -14.63
CA GLN A 381 -7.42 2.39 -14.98
C GLN A 381 -6.08 2.22 -14.24
N SER A 382 -6.13 1.95 -12.94
CA SER A 382 -4.95 1.94 -12.06
C SER A 382 -4.06 0.71 -12.29
N MET A 383 -4.65 -0.44 -12.61
CA MET A 383 -3.92 -1.68 -12.85
C MET A 383 -3.36 -1.82 -14.27
N ALA A 384 -3.64 -0.85 -15.15
CA ALA A 384 -3.18 -0.90 -16.54
C ALA A 384 -1.72 -0.46 -16.66
N SER A 385 -0.81 -1.40 -16.86
CA SER A 385 0.56 -1.08 -17.28
C SER A 385 0.56 -0.37 -18.65
N PRO A 386 1.62 0.38 -19.03
CA PRO A 386 1.70 1.02 -20.34
C PRO A 386 1.44 0.06 -21.52
N LYS A 387 1.89 -1.20 -21.42
CA LYS A 387 1.64 -2.25 -22.44
C LYS A 387 0.25 -2.88 -22.35
N GLY A 388 -0.43 -2.75 -21.20
CA GLY A 388 -1.80 -3.20 -20.99
C GLY A 388 -2.85 -2.12 -21.27
N SER A 389 -2.45 -0.85 -21.44
CA SER A 389 -3.37 0.29 -21.50
C SER A 389 -4.36 0.23 -22.66
N LEU A 390 -3.97 -0.29 -23.83
CA LEU A 390 -4.91 -0.46 -24.95
C LEU A 390 -6.04 -1.44 -24.62
N TRP A 391 -5.72 -2.55 -23.95
CA TRP A 391 -6.73 -3.51 -23.53
C TRP A 391 -7.65 -2.92 -22.45
N ALA A 392 -7.08 -2.21 -21.47
CA ALA A 392 -7.84 -1.55 -20.43
C ALA A 392 -8.76 -0.46 -21.01
N ALA A 393 -8.25 0.38 -21.91
CA ALA A 393 -9.01 1.43 -22.60
C ALA A 393 -10.23 0.86 -23.34
N LYS A 394 -10.07 -0.24 -24.09
CA LYS A 394 -11.19 -0.91 -24.77
C LYS A 394 -12.27 -1.39 -23.81
N ARG A 395 -11.89 -1.78 -22.59
CA ARG A 395 -12.83 -2.25 -21.56
C ARG A 395 -13.55 -1.09 -20.88
N VAL A 396 -12.85 -0.04 -20.50
CA VAL A 396 -13.49 1.14 -19.89
C VAL A 396 -14.34 1.92 -20.90
N ALA A 397 -13.97 1.90 -22.20
CA ALA A 397 -14.79 2.51 -23.25
C ALA A 397 -16.20 1.93 -23.29
N LYS A 398 -16.36 0.61 -23.15
CA LYS A 398 -17.66 -0.05 -23.09
C LYS A 398 -18.49 0.39 -21.88
N LEU A 399 -17.84 0.68 -20.75
CA LEU A 399 -18.50 1.15 -19.54
C LEU A 399 -18.93 2.62 -19.65
N ILE A 400 -18.11 3.48 -20.26
CA ILE A 400 -18.38 4.92 -20.39
C ILE A 400 -19.33 5.22 -21.54
N TYR A 401 -19.11 4.61 -22.70
CA TYR A 401 -19.82 4.92 -23.94
C TYR A 401 -20.89 3.87 -24.31
N GLY A 402 -21.00 2.78 -23.55
CA GLY A 402 -21.87 1.65 -23.88
C GLY A 402 -21.32 0.77 -25.00
N GLU A 403 -22.04 -0.31 -25.31
CA GLU A 403 -21.65 -1.30 -26.33
C GLU A 403 -21.90 -0.84 -27.78
N HIS A 404 -22.62 0.27 -27.98
CA HIS A 404 -23.00 0.77 -29.30
C HIS A 404 -21.91 1.64 -29.96
N ILE A 405 -21.02 2.23 -29.16
CA ILE A 405 -19.88 2.99 -29.66
C ILE A 405 -18.69 2.04 -29.86
N THR A 406 -18.29 1.86 -31.11
CA THR A 406 -17.18 0.98 -31.47
C THR A 406 -15.82 1.64 -31.21
N TRP A 407 -14.81 0.81 -30.97
CA TRP A 407 -13.42 1.28 -30.84
C TRP A 407 -12.95 2.05 -32.08
N GLU A 408 -13.41 1.66 -33.27
CA GLU A 408 -13.03 2.32 -34.52
C GLU A 408 -13.62 3.74 -34.64
N GLN A 409 -14.82 3.97 -34.11
CA GLN A 409 -15.40 5.31 -34.00
C GLN A 409 -14.60 6.19 -33.03
N LEU A 410 -14.24 5.65 -31.86
CA LEU A 410 -13.37 6.36 -30.91
C LEU A 410 -12.00 6.67 -31.52
N ARG A 411 -11.44 5.73 -32.30
CA ARG A 411 -10.16 5.90 -33.00
C ARG A 411 -10.22 7.01 -34.05
N LYS A 412 -11.32 7.16 -34.77
CA LYS A 412 -11.51 8.27 -35.73
C LYS A 412 -11.52 9.64 -35.05
N VAL A 413 -12.01 9.70 -33.81
CA VAL A 413 -12.07 10.94 -33.02
C VAL A 413 -10.73 11.22 -32.36
N TYR A 414 -10.26 10.31 -31.50
CA TYR A 414 -9.11 10.53 -30.63
C TYR A 414 -7.76 10.18 -31.27
N GLY A 415 -7.73 9.29 -32.27
CA GLY A 415 -6.51 8.79 -32.89
C GLY A 415 -5.72 9.84 -33.68
N CYS A 416 -6.28 11.03 -33.88
CA CYS A 416 -5.64 12.17 -34.52
C CYS A 416 -5.52 13.38 -33.59
N MET A 417 -6.01 13.30 -32.34
CA MET A 417 -6.00 14.42 -31.39
C MET A 417 -4.68 14.47 -30.62
N PRO A 418 -3.95 15.60 -30.62
CA PRO A 418 -2.70 15.72 -29.89
C PRO A 418 -2.93 15.55 -28.39
N LEU A 419 -2.11 14.72 -27.75
CA LEU A 419 -2.18 14.52 -26.31
C LEU A 419 -1.42 15.67 -25.62
N LEU A 420 -2.15 16.67 -25.12
CA LEU A 420 -1.58 17.73 -24.26
C LEU A 420 -1.12 17.14 -22.93
#